data_AF-A0A517XNH4-F1
#
_entry.id   AF-A0A517XNH4-F1
#
_cell.length_a   1.000
_cell.length_b   1.000
_cell.length_c   1.000
_cell.angle_alpha   90.00
_cell.angle_beta   90.00
_cell.angle_gamma   90.00
#
_symmetry.space_group_name_H-M   'P 1'
#
loop_
_entity.id
_entity.type
_entity.pdbx_description
1 polymer ?
#
loop_
_entity_poly.entity_id
_entity_poly.type
_entity_poly.pdbx_seq_one_letter_code
_entity_poly.pdbx_strand_id
1 'polypeptide(L)'
;MTLPQLDDRLCPDPCAGPCGGCEDRIVCRCLKVTEGRIVEAVTTLGLRTVKDVRNATGAGDGCTCCHKQIRALIEVHVTIDAPLAAAG
;
A
#
# COMPACT_ATOMS: atom_id res chain seq x y z
N MET A 1 13.65 35.13 -13.63
CA MET A 1 12.24 34.77 -13.38
C MET A 1 11.76 33.81 -14.46
N THR A 2 12.06 32.52 -14.30
CA THR A 2 11.14 31.43 -14.66
C THR A 2 11.71 30.16 -14.04
N LEU A 3 10.99 29.77 -12.98
CA LEU A 3 10.89 28.50 -12.26
C LEU A 3 12.11 27.57 -12.13
N PRO A 4 12.42 27.14 -10.90
CA PRO A 4 13.41 26.10 -10.63
C PRO A 4 13.05 24.81 -11.36
N GLN A 5 14.04 24.20 -12.00
CA GLN A 5 13.96 22.84 -12.48
C GLN A 5 13.57 21.95 -11.30
N LEU A 6 12.46 21.24 -11.47
CA LEU A 6 11.84 20.35 -10.51
C LEU A 6 12.72 19.11 -10.29
N ASP A 7 13.82 19.30 -9.55
CA ASP A 7 14.67 18.28 -8.95
C ASP A 7 13.99 17.61 -7.73
N ASP A 8 12.69 17.31 -7.78
CA ASP A 8 11.93 16.86 -6.60
C ASP A 8 10.79 15.86 -6.88
N ARG A 9 10.82 15.01 -7.91
CA ARG A 9 9.80 13.93 -8.07
C ARG A 9 10.27 12.65 -8.77
N LEU A 10 11.53 12.28 -8.67
CA LEU A 10 11.99 10.99 -9.19
C LEU A 10 13.05 10.45 -8.26
N CYS A 11 12.79 9.31 -7.62
CA CYS A 11 13.79 8.59 -6.86
C CYS A 11 15.07 8.46 -7.72
N PRO A 12 16.23 8.99 -7.29
CA PRO A 12 17.41 9.19 -8.14
C PRO A 12 18.22 7.91 -8.44
N ASP A 13 17.62 6.73 -8.29
CA ASP A 13 18.29 5.44 -8.44
C ASP A 13 17.54 4.51 -9.42
N PRO A 14 18.26 3.91 -10.40
CA PRO A 14 17.72 3.01 -11.42
C PRO A 14 17.43 1.64 -10.79
N CYS A 15 16.38 1.55 -9.99
CA CYS A 15 15.99 0.31 -9.36
C CYS A 15 15.26 -0.62 -10.34
N ALA A 16 16.03 -1.35 -11.13
CA ALA A 16 15.62 -2.56 -11.86
C ALA A 16 15.38 -3.77 -10.92
N GLY A 17 14.86 -3.53 -9.70
CA GLY A 17 14.64 -4.55 -8.67
C GLY A 17 13.68 -4.07 -7.57
N PRO A 18 13.10 -5.00 -6.77
CA PRO A 18 12.11 -4.64 -5.75
C PRO A 18 12.78 -3.96 -4.55
N CYS A 19 12.63 -2.64 -4.46
CA CYS A 19 12.97 -1.85 -3.28
C CYS A 19 12.06 -2.28 -2.11
N GLY A 20 12.55 -3.23 -1.29
CA GLY A 20 11.79 -3.88 -0.21
C GLY A 20 11.59 -3.04 1.04
N GLY A 21 11.16 -1.79 0.90
CA GLY A 21 10.90 -0.90 2.04
C GLY A 21 10.49 0.54 1.71
N CYS A 22 10.24 0.89 0.44
CA CYS A 22 9.69 2.20 0.11
C CYS A 22 8.16 2.14 0.14
N GLU A 23 7.55 2.98 0.95
CA GLU A 23 6.10 3.24 0.98
C GLU A 23 5.52 3.60 -0.41
N ASP A 24 6.37 4.06 -1.33
CA ASP A 24 6.08 4.35 -2.74
C ASP A 24 5.95 3.10 -3.64
N ARG A 25 6.22 1.90 -3.11
CA ARG A 25 6.15 0.66 -3.89
C ARG A 25 4.73 0.44 -4.42
N ILE A 26 4.57 0.43 -5.74
CA ILE A 26 3.25 0.20 -6.36
C ILE A 26 2.85 -1.27 -6.22
N VAL A 27 1.84 -1.53 -5.39
CA VAL A 27 1.27 -2.87 -5.18
C VAL A 27 0.17 -3.14 -6.20
N CYS A 28 -0.71 -2.16 -6.44
CA CYS A 28 -1.75 -2.27 -7.46
C CYS A 28 -1.38 -1.46 -8.70
N ARG A 29 -0.78 -2.09 -9.71
CA ARG A 29 -0.44 -1.40 -10.98
C ARG A 29 -1.65 -0.86 -11.75
N CYS A 30 -2.79 -1.53 -11.64
CA CYS A 30 -4.01 -1.21 -12.38
C CYS A 30 -4.61 0.13 -11.91
N LEU A 31 -4.53 0.40 -10.62
CA LEU A 31 -5.08 1.62 -9.98
C LEU A 31 -3.99 2.52 -9.39
N LYS A 32 -2.72 2.19 -9.63
CA LYS A 32 -1.52 2.87 -9.11
C LYS A 32 -1.56 3.08 -7.59
N VAL A 33 -2.05 2.09 -6.85
CA VAL A 33 -2.06 2.14 -5.37
C VAL A 33 -0.73 1.62 -4.83
N THR A 34 -0.12 2.40 -3.94
CA THR A 34 1.16 2.09 -3.29
C THR A 34 0.99 1.27 -2.02
N GLU A 35 2.07 0.64 -1.58
CA GLU A 35 2.16 -0.14 -0.35
C GLU A 35 1.84 0.72 0.86
N GLY A 36 2.44 1.92 0.95
CA GLY A 36 2.20 2.87 2.04
C GLY A 36 0.73 3.23 2.19
N ARG A 37 0.00 3.43 1.07
CA ARG A 37 -1.45 3.68 1.10
C ARG A 37 -2.26 2.49 1.63
N ILE A 38 -1.85 1.27 1.30
CA ILE A 38 -2.49 0.05 1.80
C ILE A 38 -2.21 -0.11 3.30
N VAL A 39 -0.96 0.07 3.71
CA VAL A 39 -0.53 -0.03 5.11
C VAL A 39 -1.23 1.04 5.94
N GLU A 40 -1.23 2.29 5.52
CA GLU A 40 -1.94 3.41 6.16
C GLU A 40 -3.43 3.05 6.36
N ALA A 41 -4.11 2.57 5.32
CA ALA A 41 -5.51 2.16 5.45
C ALA A 41 -5.69 0.99 6.44
N VAL A 42 -4.81 -0.02 6.39
CA VAL A 42 -4.83 -1.17 7.30
C VAL A 42 -4.60 -0.74 8.75
N THR A 43 -3.65 0.17 9.02
CA THR A 43 -3.30 0.63 10.36
C THR A 43 -4.29 1.66 10.90
N THR A 44 -4.78 2.58 10.07
CA THR A 44 -5.69 3.64 10.51
C THR A 44 -7.12 3.15 10.67
N LEU A 45 -7.57 2.21 9.82
CA LEU A 45 -8.94 1.69 9.85
C LEU A 45 -9.03 0.27 10.44
N GLY A 46 -7.91 -0.37 10.78
CA GLY A 46 -7.89 -1.73 11.34
C GLY A 46 -8.33 -2.81 10.35
N LEU A 47 -8.06 -2.65 9.06
CA LEU A 47 -8.61 -3.53 8.02
C LEU A 47 -7.92 -4.90 8.04
N ARG A 48 -8.71 -5.97 8.13
CA ARG A 48 -8.19 -7.35 8.22
C ARG A 48 -8.42 -8.21 6.99
N THR A 49 -9.11 -7.69 5.98
CA THR A 49 -9.42 -8.46 4.78
C THR A 49 -9.05 -7.70 3.51
N VAL A 50 -8.72 -8.45 2.45
CA VAL A 50 -8.46 -7.87 1.12
C VAL A 50 -9.69 -7.10 0.61
N LYS A 51 -10.90 -7.54 0.97
CA LYS A 51 -12.15 -6.85 0.59
C LYS A 51 -12.24 -5.48 1.26
N ASP A 52 -11.91 -5.40 2.55
CA ASP A 52 -11.90 -4.13 3.29
C ASP A 52 -10.85 -3.17 2.72
N VAL A 53 -9.62 -3.65 2.51
CA VAL A 53 -8.55 -2.84 1.90
C VAL A 53 -8.97 -2.34 0.53
N ARG A 54 -9.63 -3.17 -0.27
CA ARG A 54 -10.14 -2.77 -1.59
C ARG A 54 -11.24 -1.73 -1.49
N ASN A 55 -12.14 -1.84 -0.51
CA ASN A 55 -13.18 -0.84 -0.30
C ASN A 55 -12.58 0.52 0.14
N ALA A 56 -11.56 0.49 0.99
CA ALA A 56 -10.92 1.70 1.51
C ALA A 56 -9.96 2.36 0.50
N THR A 57 -9.18 1.58 -0.26
CA THR A 57 -8.09 2.08 -1.13
C THR A 57 -8.36 1.90 -2.62
N GLY A 58 -9.38 1.13 -3.00
CA GLY A 58 -9.62 0.68 -4.37
C GLY A 58 -8.69 -0.45 -4.83
N ALA A 59 -7.60 -0.76 -4.12
CA ALA A 59 -6.59 -1.70 -4.58
C ALA A 59 -7.16 -3.11 -4.85
N GLY A 60 -7.08 -3.54 -6.11
CA GLY A 60 -7.50 -4.88 -6.52
C GLY A 60 -8.96 -5.01 -6.96
N ASP A 61 -9.66 -3.91 -7.25
CA ASP A 61 -11.02 -3.94 -7.81
C ASP A 61 -11.06 -4.35 -9.30
N GLY A 62 -9.94 -4.16 -10.02
CA GLY A 62 -9.80 -4.59 -11.42
C GLY A 62 -9.18 -5.98 -11.57
N CYS A 63 -7.94 -6.03 -12.03
CA CYS A 63 -7.21 -7.23 -12.45
C CYS A 63 -6.90 -8.28 -11.35
N THR A 64 -7.19 -7.98 -10.08
CA THR A 64 -6.96 -8.81 -8.86
C THR A 64 -5.55 -9.39 -8.63
N CYS A 65 -4.58 -9.18 -9.53
CA CYS A 65 -3.20 -9.72 -9.40
C CYS A 65 -2.48 -9.30 -8.11
N CYS A 66 -2.85 -8.16 -7.53
CA CYS A 66 -2.27 -7.63 -6.31
C CYS A 66 -2.83 -8.26 -5.02
N HIS A 67 -3.88 -9.09 -5.08
CA HIS A 67 -4.55 -9.64 -3.89
C HIS A 67 -3.60 -10.45 -3.00
N LYS A 68 -2.66 -11.21 -3.60
CA LYS A 68 -1.66 -11.97 -2.84
C LYS A 68 -0.72 -11.05 -2.05
N GLN A 69 -0.26 -9.95 -2.67
CA GLN A 69 0.59 -8.96 -1.99
C GLN A 69 -0.17 -8.21 -0.90
N ILE A 70 -1.40 -7.77 -1.19
CA ILE A 70 -2.27 -7.12 -0.20
C ILE A 70 -2.47 -8.01 1.02
N ARG A 71 -2.71 -9.30 0.83
CA ARG A 71 -2.86 -10.25 1.94
C ARG A 71 -1.61 -10.34 2.80
N ALA A 72 -0.44 -10.47 2.18
CA ALA A 72 0.83 -10.50 2.90
C ALA A 72 1.06 -9.21 3.72
N LEU A 73 0.70 -8.04 3.16
CA LEU A 73 0.80 -6.77 3.87
C LEU A 73 -0.12 -6.70 5.08
N ILE A 74 -1.37 -7.16 4.93
CA ILE A 74 -2.33 -7.26 6.03
C ILE A 74 -1.75 -8.19 7.11
N GLU A 75 -1.25 -9.37 6.76
CA GLU A 75 -0.71 -10.34 7.72
C GLU A 75 0.48 -9.78 8.52
N VAL A 76 1.36 -9.02 7.87
CA VAL A 76 2.51 -8.37 8.52
C VAL A 76 2.07 -7.27 9.49
N HIS A 77 1.05 -6.46 9.15
CA HIS A 77 0.70 -5.26 9.92
C HIS A 77 -0.42 -5.48 10.95
N VAL A 78 -1.32 -6.44 10.73
CA VAL A 78 -2.43 -6.77 11.65
C VAL A 78 -1.94 -7.38 12.97
N THR A 79 -0.70 -7.86 13.02
CA THR A 79 -0.08 -8.39 14.25
C THR A 79 0.55 -7.31 15.14
N ILE A 80 0.79 -6.10 14.60
CA ILE A 80 1.46 -5.00 15.32
C ILE A 80 0.46 -4.12 16.08
N ASP A 81 -0.76 -3.95 15.57
CA ASP A 81 -1.82 -3.11 16.17
C ASP A 81 -3.03 -3.93 16.67
N ALA A 82 -2.79 -5.11 17.24
CA ALA A 82 -3.82 -5.85 17.94
C ALA A 82 -3.50 -5.92 19.44
N PRO A 83 -4.16 -5.05 20.23
CA PRO A 83 -5.11 -5.65 21.15
C PRO A 83 -6.53 -5.07 21.00
N LEU A 84 -7.51 -5.99 20.91
CA LEU A 84 -8.89 -5.80 21.36
C LEU A 84 -9.89 -5.02 20.46
N ALA A 85 -10.38 -5.63 19.38
CA ALA A 85 -11.73 -5.32 18.85
C ALA A 85 -12.34 -6.47 18.02
N ALA A 86 -12.62 -7.59 18.69
CA ALA A 86 -13.70 -8.50 18.34
C ALA A 86 -14.11 -9.26 19.61
N ALA A 87 -14.74 -8.53 20.53
CA ALA A 87 -15.66 -9.11 21.50
C ALA A 87 -17.07 -9.05 20.88
N GLY A 88 -17.81 -10.14 20.95
CA GLY A 88 -19.20 -10.24 20.50
C GLY A 88 -19.54 -11.62 19.96
#